data_AF-A0A527VXX5-F1
#
_entry.id   AF-A0A527VXX5-F1
#
_cell.length_a   1.000
_cell.length_b   1.000
_cell.length_c   1.000
_cell.angle_alpha   90.00
_cell.angle_beta   90.00
_cell.angle_gamma   90.00
#
_symmetry.space_group_name_H-M   'P 1'
#
loop_
_entity.id
_entity.type
_entity.pdbx_description
1 polymer ?
#
loop_
_entity_poly.entity_id
_entity_poly.type
_entity_poly.pdbx_seq_one_letter_code
_entity_poly.pdbx_strand_id
1 'polypeptide(L)'
;TMGKENRKKRIFIDFHRNARGHTSAAPYSLRARTNLPASTPVSWTDLETIDAPEDLNYASLPGLLETSGDPWAEIDEAARDLPGLER
;
A
#
# COMPACT_ATOMS: atom_id res chain seq x y z
N THR A 1 8.00 5.88 18.81
CA THR A 1 9.08 5.17 19.54
C THR A 1 9.21 3.75 19.02
N MET A 2 10.43 3.19 19.00
CA MET A 2 10.77 2.00 18.21
C MET A 2 10.37 0.64 18.84
N GLY A 3 10.05 0.57 20.14
CA GLY A 3 9.68 -0.68 20.80
C GLY A 3 8.18 -1.02 20.73
N LYS A 4 7.85 -2.32 20.63
CA LYS A 4 6.47 -2.83 20.53
C LYS A 4 5.65 -2.46 21.76
N GLU A 5 6.27 -2.48 22.92
CA GLU A 5 5.72 -2.10 24.21
C GLU A 5 5.26 -0.63 24.25
N ASN A 6 5.90 0.24 23.47
CA ASN A 6 5.58 1.66 23.38
C ASN A 6 4.45 1.99 22.39
N ARG A 7 3.84 0.98 21.76
CA ARG A 7 2.85 1.14 20.68
C ARG A 7 1.54 0.38 20.93
N LYS A 8 1.21 0.10 22.19
CA LYS A 8 -0.08 -0.53 22.55
C LYS A 8 -1.24 0.32 22.03
N LYS A 9 -2.14 -0.30 21.25
CA LYS A 9 -3.31 0.34 20.61
C LYS A 9 -2.96 1.53 19.70
N ARG A 10 -1.79 1.51 19.07
CA ARG A 10 -1.36 2.53 18.10
C ARG A 10 -0.82 1.87 16.84
N ILE A 11 -0.92 2.56 15.72
CA ILE A 11 -0.29 2.14 14.47
C ILE A 11 1.16 2.63 14.46
N PHE A 12 2.08 1.77 14.03
CA PHE A 12 3.48 2.15 13.81
C PHE A 12 3.66 2.62 12.37
N ILE A 13 4.12 3.86 12.21
CA ILE A 13 4.57 4.36 10.91
C ILE A 13 6.01 3.86 10.72
N ASP A 14 6.18 2.79 9.93
CA ASP A 14 7.46 2.13 9.69
C ASP A 14 8.30 2.88 8.64
N PHE A 15 8.92 3.99 9.05
CA PHE A 15 9.77 4.80 8.17
C PHE A 15 11.09 4.13 7.77
N HIS A 16 11.47 3.00 8.39
CA HIS A 16 12.70 2.27 8.05
C HIS A 16 12.66 1.63 6.66
N ARG A 17 11.49 1.56 6.03
CA ARG A 17 11.34 1.08 4.64
C ARG A 17 12.12 1.92 3.64
N ASN A 18 12.45 3.16 3.97
CA ASN A 18 13.25 4.06 3.12
C ASN A 18 14.77 3.86 3.29
N ALA A 19 15.23 2.99 4.20
CA ALA A 19 16.64 2.72 4.38
C ALA A 19 17.19 1.79 3.29
N ARG A 20 18.47 1.96 2.95
CA ARG A 20 19.14 1.16 1.91
C ARG A 20 19.07 -0.33 2.23
N GLY A 21 18.65 -1.14 1.25
CA GLY A 21 18.55 -2.60 1.35
C GLY A 21 17.22 -3.12 1.90
N HIS A 22 16.33 -2.23 2.35
CA HIS A 22 14.97 -2.62 2.72
C HIS A 22 14.10 -2.81 1.48
N THR A 23 13.10 -3.69 1.59
CA THR A 23 12.12 -3.97 0.54
C THR A 23 10.68 -3.82 1.05
N SER A 24 9.78 -3.62 0.09
CA SER A 24 8.32 -3.63 0.24
C SER A 24 7.72 -4.59 -0.78
N ALA A 25 6.52 -5.11 -0.52
CA ALA A 25 5.80 -5.87 -1.52
C ALA A 25 5.49 -4.94 -2.72
N ALA A 26 5.76 -5.41 -3.94
CA ALA A 26 5.50 -4.62 -5.14
C ALA A 26 3.99 -4.46 -5.38
N PRO A 27 3.54 -3.37 -6.03
CA PRO A 27 2.18 -3.25 -6.51
C PRO A 27 1.74 -4.51 -7.28
N TYR A 28 0.52 -4.97 -7.02
CA TYR A 28 -0.11 -6.17 -7.59
C TYR A 28 0.58 -7.51 -7.25
N SER A 29 1.63 -7.52 -6.44
CA SER A 29 2.23 -8.78 -5.98
C SER A 29 1.28 -9.56 -5.06
N LEU A 30 1.14 -10.86 -5.33
CA LEU A 30 0.37 -11.77 -4.49
C LEU A 30 1.10 -12.04 -3.17
N ARG A 31 0.34 -12.26 -2.11
CA ARG A 31 0.85 -12.62 -0.78
C ARG A 31 0.61 -14.10 -0.53
N ALA A 32 1.61 -14.77 0.05
CA ALA A 32 1.52 -16.17 0.45
C ALA A 32 0.61 -16.36 1.69
N ARG A 33 -0.69 -16.18 1.49
CA ARG A 33 -1.78 -16.30 2.46
C ARG A 33 -2.96 -16.98 1.79
N THR A 34 -3.91 -17.47 2.59
CA THR A 34 -5.18 -18.03 2.09
C THR A 34 -5.85 -17.04 1.13
N ASN A 35 -6.40 -17.55 0.04
CA ASN A 35 -7.00 -16.78 -1.05
C ASN A 35 -6.05 -15.85 -1.83
N LEU A 36 -4.74 -15.89 -1.61
CA LEU A 36 -3.73 -15.14 -2.37
C LEU A 36 -4.11 -13.65 -2.55
N PRO A 37 -4.24 -12.87 -1.46
CA PRO A 37 -4.52 -11.44 -1.55
C PRO A 37 -3.38 -10.71 -2.25
N ALA A 38 -3.68 -9.59 -2.89
CA ALA A 38 -2.73 -8.78 -3.64
C ALA A 38 -2.40 -7.47 -2.92
N SER A 39 -1.19 -6.96 -3.12
CA SER A 39 -0.80 -5.61 -2.71
C SER A 39 -1.33 -4.58 -3.71
N THR A 40 -2.62 -4.28 -3.65
CA THR A 40 -3.35 -3.54 -4.69
C THR A 40 -3.31 -2.03 -4.48
N PRO A 41 -2.84 -1.24 -5.46
CA PRO A 41 -3.10 0.19 -5.53
C PRO A 41 -4.61 0.48 -5.53
N VAL A 42 -5.04 1.47 -4.75
CA VAL A 42 -6.45 1.87 -4.63
C VAL A 42 -6.55 3.39 -4.62
N SER A 43 -7.70 3.93 -5.03
CA SER A 43 -7.99 5.35 -4.83
C SER A 43 -8.30 5.63 -3.35
N TRP A 44 -8.25 6.90 -2.94
CA TRP A 44 -8.65 7.31 -1.58
C TRP A 44 -10.13 7.00 -1.31
N THR A 45 -10.99 7.18 -2.31
CA THR A 45 -12.42 6.88 -2.19
C THR A 45 -12.66 5.37 -2.03
N ASP A 46 -11.96 4.53 -2.80
CA ASP A 46 -12.11 3.07 -2.67
C ASP A 46 -11.60 2.59 -1.31
N LEU A 47 -10.50 3.17 -0.81
CA LEU A 47 -9.94 2.82 0.50
C LEU A 47 -10.94 2.95 1.65
N GLU A 48 -11.83 3.94 1.59
CA GLU A 48 -12.88 4.13 2.61
C GLU A 48 -13.97 3.05 2.56
N THR A 49 -14.10 2.34 1.45
CA THR A 49 -15.13 1.33 1.19
C THR A 49 -14.66 -0.11 1.34
N ILE A 50 -13.34 -0.33 1.47
CA ILE A 50 -12.76 -1.66 1.60
C ILE A 50 -12.89 -2.15 3.05
N ASP A 51 -13.66 -3.21 3.23
CA ASP A 51 -13.86 -3.85 4.54
C ASP A 51 -12.65 -4.71 4.94
N ALA A 52 -12.10 -5.49 4.01
CA ALA A 52 -10.98 -6.38 4.27
C ALA A 52 -9.97 -6.40 3.09
N PRO A 53 -8.64 -6.35 3.37
CA PRO A 53 -7.63 -6.44 2.32
C PRO A 53 -7.66 -7.78 1.58
N GLU A 54 -8.23 -8.83 2.18
CA GLU A 54 -8.39 -10.15 1.56
C GLU A 54 -9.37 -10.18 0.38
N ASP A 55 -10.26 -9.19 0.28
CA ASP A 55 -11.21 -9.05 -0.82
C ASP A 55 -10.52 -8.66 -2.13
N LEU A 56 -9.32 -8.07 -2.03
CA LEU A 56 -8.45 -7.75 -3.16
C LEU A 56 -7.46 -8.90 -3.38
N ASN A 57 -7.81 -9.83 -4.27
CA ASN A 57 -7.07 -11.07 -4.45
C ASN A 57 -6.97 -11.49 -5.92
N TYR A 58 -6.24 -12.58 -6.18
CA TYR A 58 -5.97 -13.06 -7.54
C TYR A 58 -7.21 -13.25 -8.43
N ALA A 59 -8.39 -13.53 -7.83
CA ALA A 59 -9.62 -13.75 -8.56
C ALA A 59 -10.42 -12.46 -8.79
N SER A 60 -10.43 -11.52 -7.82
CA SER A 60 -11.17 -10.26 -7.94
C SER A 60 -10.42 -9.18 -8.71
N LEU A 61 -9.09 -9.17 -8.64
CA LEU A 61 -8.24 -8.10 -9.21
C LEU A 61 -8.47 -7.85 -10.70
N PRO A 62 -8.49 -8.88 -11.58
CA PRO A 62 -8.60 -8.64 -13.01
C PRO A 62 -9.89 -7.90 -13.36
N GLY A 63 -11.03 -8.32 -12.80
CA GLY A 63 -12.32 -7.66 -13.03
C GLY A 63 -12.38 -6.24 -12.46
N LEU A 64 -11.73 -6.00 -11.32
CA LEU A 64 -11.61 -4.67 -10.74
C LEU A 64 -10.82 -3.73 -11.66
N LEU A 65 -9.67 -4.18 -12.18
CA LEU A 65 -8.84 -3.39 -13.09
C LEU A 65 -9.52 -3.13 -14.42
N GLU A 66 -10.28 -4.09 -14.95
CA GLU A 66 -11.09 -3.89 -16.16
C GLU A 66 -12.19 -2.85 -15.96
N THR A 67 -12.81 -2.82 -14.78
CA THR A 67 -13.96 -1.94 -14.49
C THR A 67 -13.52 -0.53 -14.09
N SER A 68 -12.51 -0.43 -13.24
CA SER A 68 -12.10 0.82 -12.58
C SER A 68 -10.80 1.42 -13.15
N GLY A 69 -10.03 0.65 -13.93
CA GLY A 69 -8.70 1.03 -14.39
C GLY A 69 -7.64 0.91 -13.29
N ASP A 70 -6.43 1.40 -13.59
CA ASP A 70 -5.31 1.48 -12.63
C ASP A 70 -5.33 2.82 -11.88
N PRO A 71 -5.57 2.83 -10.55
CA PRO A 71 -5.55 4.06 -9.75
C PRO A 71 -4.20 4.77 -9.70
N TRP A 72 -3.11 4.09 -10.04
CA TRP A 72 -1.75 4.62 -10.06
C TRP A 72 -1.23 4.88 -11.48
N ALA A 73 -2.08 4.90 -12.50
CA ALA A 73 -1.67 5.13 -13.89
C ALA A 73 -0.80 6.39 -14.10
N GLU A 74 -1.00 7.43 -13.29
CA GLU A 74 -0.29 8.71 -13.37
C GLU A 74 0.75 8.90 -12.23
N ILE A 75 1.11 7.86 -11.48
CA ILE A 75 1.96 7.99 -10.28
C ILE A 75 3.32 8.63 -10.57
N ASP A 76 3.92 8.33 -11.73
CA ASP A 76 5.23 8.87 -12.11
C ASP A 76 5.17 10.38 -12.38
N GLU A 77 4.03 10.90 -12.83
CA GLU A 77 3.82 12.34 -13.05
C GLU A 77 3.76 13.12 -11.74
N ALA A 78 3.47 12.44 -10.63
CA ALA A 78 3.43 12.99 -9.29
C ALA A 78 4.79 12.98 -8.57
N ALA A 79 5.88 12.56 -9.21
CA ALA A 79 7.22 12.62 -8.62
C ALA A 79 7.63 14.07 -8.27
N ARG A 80 8.07 14.32 -7.03
CA ARG A 80 8.47 15.65 -6.54
C ARG A 80 9.69 15.55 -5.61
N ASP A 81 10.46 16.62 -5.55
CA ASP A 81 11.50 16.77 -4.54
C ASP A 81 10.88 16.96 -3.14
N LEU A 82 11.59 16.52 -2.12
CA LEU A 82 11.20 16.83 -0.74
C LEU A 82 11.41 18.34 -0.48
N PRO A 83 10.48 19.00 0.23
CA PRO A 83 10.68 20.39 0.61
C PRO A 83 11.95 20.52 1.45
N GLY A 84 12.62 21.67 1.34
CA GLY A 84 13.72 22.01 2.22
C GLY A 84 13.27 21.92 3.68
N LEU A 85 14.10 21.32 4.54
CA LEU A 85 13.83 21.31 5.97
C LEU A 85 14.01 22.73 6.51
N GLU A 86 12.91 23.43 6.78
CA GLU A 86 12.95 24.62 7.64
C GLU A 86 13.48 24.18 9.01
N ARG A 87 14.51 24.87 9.49
CA ARG A 87 15.12 24.62 10.80
C ARG A 87 14.32 25.27 11.92
#